data_AF-A0A2M7AV19-F1
#
_entry.id   AF-A0A2M7AV19-F1
#
_cell.length_a   1.000
_cell.length_b   1.000
_cell.length_c   1.000
_cell.angle_alpha   90.00
_cell.angle_beta   90.00
_cell.angle_gamma   90.00
#
_symmetry.space_group_name_H-M   'P 1'
#
loop_
_entity.id
_entity.type
_entity.pdbx_description
1 polymer ?
#
loop_
_entity_poly.entity_id
_entity_poly.type
_entity_poly.pdbx_seq_one_letter_code
_entity_poly.pdbx_strand_id
1 'polypeptide(L)' 'MTDIEKNLIELVISRLQTMPENLEISIGSEGTFKKKDLIKHVKKSDPIGKKIIKVELDYLRSLKNITQSVLNNA' A
#
# COMPACT_ATOMS: atom_id res chain seq x y z
N MET A 1 8.45 -1.73 -18.12
CA MET A 1 7.58 -1.10 -17.10
C MET A 1 6.87 0.05 -17.77
N THR A 2 5.54 0.00 -17.78
CA THR A 2 4.67 1.04 -18.37
C THR A 2 4.62 2.28 -17.47
N ASP A 3 4.16 3.41 -17.99
CA ASP A 3 4.02 4.62 -17.18
C ASP A 3 2.91 4.48 -16.12
N ILE A 4 1.89 3.66 -16.41
CA ILE A 4 0.86 3.32 -15.42
C ILE A 4 1.48 2.58 -14.22
N GLU A 5 2.35 1.60 -14.47
CA GLU A 5 3.03 0.87 -13.40
C GLU A 5 3.94 1.77 -12.55
N LYS A 6 4.66 2.70 -13.19
CA LYS A 6 5.48 3.70 -12.48
C LYS A 6 4.62 4.58 -11.57
N ASN A 7 3.53 5.11 -12.10
CA ASN A 7 2.63 5.98 -11.35
C ASN A 7 2.00 5.25 -10.14
N LEU A 8 1.67 3.96 -10.29
CA LEU A 8 1.17 3.14 -9.18
C LEU A 8 2.24 2.93 -8.10
N ILE A 9 3.49 2.66 -8.50
CA ILE A 9 4.61 2.51 -7.56
C ILE A 9 4.84 3.83 -6.79
N GLU A 10 4.87 4.96 -7.48
CA GLU A 10 5.05 6.28 -6.86
C GLU A 10 3.91 6.64 -5.91
N LEU A 11 2.66 6.35 -6.29
CA LEU A 11 1.50 6.52 -5.42
C LEU A 11 1.64 5.72 -4.12
N VAL A 12 2.01 4.44 -4.23
CA VAL A 12 2.16 3.57 -3.06
C VAL A 12 3.32 4.02 -2.19
N ILE A 13 4.47 4.41 -2.77
CA ILE A 13 5.60 4.95 -2.01
C ILE A 13 5.21 6.24 -1.27
N SER A 14 4.48 7.14 -1.93
CA SER A 14 4.03 8.40 -1.32
C SER A 14 3.14 8.14 -0.11
N ARG A 15 2.25 7.14 -0.19
CA ARG A 15 1.41 6.73 0.95
C ARG A 15 2.22 6.10 2.08
N LEU A 16 3.18 5.24 1.77
CA LEU A 16 4.06 4.67 2.80
C LEU A 16 4.85 5.78 3.50
N GLN A 17 5.27 6.82 2.80
CA GLN A 17 6.03 7.94 3.36
C GLN A 17 5.24 8.75 4.40
N THR A 18 3.91 8.82 4.31
CA THR A 18 3.07 9.50 5.30
C THR A 18 2.89 8.71 6.59
N MET A 19 3.31 7.44 6.63
CA MET A 19 3.24 6.62 7.83
C MET A 19 4.32 7.00 8.85
N PRO A 20 4.04 6.82 10.17
CA PRO A 20 5.03 7.04 11.23
C PRO A 20 6.33 6.23 11.03
N GLU A 21 7.46 6.80 11.42
CA GLU A 21 8.78 6.14 11.28
C GLU A 21 8.92 4.85 12.09
N ASN A 22 8.22 4.76 13.23
CA ASN A 22 8.22 3.61 14.12
C ASN A 22 7.17 2.56 13.76
N LEU A 23 6.47 2.72 12.63
CA LEU A 23 5.50 1.72 12.17
C LEU A 23 6.22 0.46 11.68
N GLU A 24 5.76 -0.67 12.20
CA GLU A 24 6.14 -2.01 11.76
C GLU A 24 4.90 -2.75 11.28
N ILE A 25 5.00 -3.36 10.09
CA ILE A 25 3.91 -4.12 9.48
C ILE A 25 4.32 -5.59 9.44
N SER A 26 3.52 -6.43 10.09
CA SER A 26 3.66 -7.88 10.03
C SER A 26 2.92 -8.43 8.80
N ILE A 27 3.63 -9.20 7.98
CA ILE A 27 3.12 -9.82 6.77
C ILE A 27 3.16 -11.35 6.94
N GLY A 28 2.27 -11.88 7.77
CA GLY A 28 2.12 -13.33 7.99
C GLY A 28 3.46 -14.02 8.25
N SER A 29 3.75 -15.08 7.50
CA SER A 29 5.02 -15.83 7.59
C SER A 29 6.21 -15.16 6.89
N GLU A 30 6.01 -14.07 6.15
CA GLU A 30 7.09 -13.35 5.44
C GLU A 30 7.92 -12.48 6.39
N GLY A 31 7.37 -12.14 7.56
CA GLY A 31 8.07 -11.42 8.62
C GLY A 31 7.47 -10.05 8.91
N THR A 32 8.24 -9.23 9.64
CA THR A 32 7.86 -7.86 10.04
C THR A 32 8.77 -6.86 9.37
N PHE A 33 8.18 -5.82 8.78
CA PHE A 33 8.88 -4.85 7.94
C PHE A 33 8.64 -3.44 8.44
N LYS A 34 9.72 -2.64 8.48
CA LYS A 34 9.61 -1.20 8.71
C LYS A 34 9.21 -0.49 7.42
N LYS A 35 8.70 0.74 7.55
CA LYS A 35 8.39 1.62 6.42
C LYS A 35 9.47 1.63 5.33
N LYS A 36 10.74 1.77 5.72
CA LYS A 36 11.88 1.84 4.78
C LYS A 36 12.07 0.55 3.99
N ASP A 37 11.83 -0.60 4.61
CA ASP A 37 11.92 -1.91 3.95
C ASP A 37 10.80 -2.08 2.93
N LEU A 38 9.58 -1.72 3.30
CA LEU A 38 8.42 -1.76 2.40
C LEU A 38 8.63 -0.89 1.16
N ILE A 39 9.14 0.34 1.33
CA ILE A 39 9.48 1.22 0.20
C ILE A 39 10.52 0.56 -0.72
N LYS A 40 11.53 -0.11 -0.17
CA LYS A 40 12.55 -0.83 -0.95
C LYS A 40 11.93 -2.00 -1.73
N HIS A 41 11.07 -2.78 -1.11
CA HIS A 41 10.36 -3.89 -1.76
C HIS A 41 9.44 -3.40 -2.89
N VAL A 42 8.68 -2.33 -2.66
CA VAL A 42 7.80 -1.70 -3.65
C VAL A 42 8.60 -1.18 -4.86
N LYS A 43 9.72 -0.48 -4.64
CA LYS A 43 10.60 -0.03 -5.73
C LYS A 43 11.17 -1.17 -6.58
N LYS A 44 11.40 -2.33 -5.96
CA LYS A 44 11.92 -3.52 -6.65
C LYS A 44 10.84 -4.33 -7.36
N SER A 45 9.56 -4.06 -7.11
CA SER A 45 8.43 -4.85 -7.60
C SER A 45 8.62 -6.36 -7.33
N ASP A 46 9.24 -6.70 -6.21
CA ASP A 46 9.42 -8.09 -5.78
C ASP A 46 8.10 -8.65 -5.18
N PRO A 47 8.01 -9.94 -4.78
CA PRO A 47 6.76 -10.50 -4.29
C PRO A 47 6.12 -9.71 -3.14
N ILE A 48 6.94 -9.23 -2.19
CA ILE A 48 6.47 -8.41 -1.07
C ILE A 48 6.01 -7.04 -1.59
N GLY A 49 6.80 -6.39 -2.45
CA GLY A 49 6.44 -5.11 -3.06
C GLY A 49 5.12 -5.17 -3.83
N LYS A 50 4.92 -6.21 -4.64
CA LYS A 50 3.68 -6.45 -5.40
C LYS A 50 2.49 -6.66 -4.46
N LYS A 51 2.68 -7.40 -3.36
CA LYS A 51 1.65 -7.61 -2.35
C LYS A 51 1.24 -6.31 -1.67
N ILE A 52 2.21 -5.47 -1.30
CA ILE A 52 1.94 -4.15 -0.71
C ILE A 52 1.22 -3.23 -1.69
N ILE A 53 1.64 -3.18 -2.96
CA ILE A 53 0.93 -2.43 -4.01
C ILE A 53 -0.53 -2.88 -4.09
N LYS A 54 -0.77 -4.20 -4.10
CA LYS A 54 -2.13 -4.74 -4.13
C LYS A 54 -2.94 -4.31 -2.90
N VAL A 55 -2.40 -4.45 -1.70
CA VAL A 55 -3.10 -4.08 -0.45
C VAL A 55 -3.47 -2.60 -0.42
N GLU A 56 -2.53 -1.71 -0.76
CA GLU A 56 -2.79 -0.26 -0.77
C GLU A 56 -3.85 0.12 -1.82
N LEU A 57 -3.82 -0.48 -3.01
CA LEU A 57 -4.83 -0.23 -4.04
C LEU A 57 -6.20 -0.80 -3.67
N ASP A 58 -6.25 -1.97 -3.05
CA ASP A 58 -7.49 -2.58 -2.57
C ASP A 58 -8.10 -1.73 -1.44
N TYR A 59 -7.28 -1.18 -0.54
CA TYR A 59 -7.72 -0.19 0.45
C TYR A 59 -8.29 1.07 -0.21
N LEU A 60 -7.58 1.68 -1.16
CA LEU A 60 -8.07 2.89 -1.85
C LEU A 60 -9.40 2.64 -2.58
N ARG A 61 -9.58 1.48 -3.20
CA ARG A 61 -10.85 1.09 -3.84
C ARG A 61 -11.97 0.88 -2.83
N SER A 62 -11.66 0.33 -1.65
CA SER A 62 -12.66 0.08 -0.61
C SER A 62 -13.24 1.38 -0.02
N LEU A 63 -12.49 2.49 -0.05
CA LEU A 63 -12.97 3.80 0.40
C LEU A 63 -14.24 4.25 -0.32
N LYS A 64 -14.41 3.89 -1.60
CA LYS A 64 -15.67 4.14 -2.34
C LYS A 64 -16.87 3.48 -1.63
N ASN A 65 -16.72 2.19 -1.32
CA ASN A 65 -17.79 1.39 -0.71
C ASN A 65 -18.05 1.84 0.73
N ILE A 66 -17.01 2.14 1.49
CA ILE A 66 -17.12 2.67 2.86
C ILE A 66 -17.89 3.98 2.83
N THR A 67 -17.53 4.92 1.94
CA THR A 67 -18.20 6.21 1.80
C THR A 67 -19.68 6.04 1.44
N GLN A 68 -20.00 5.17 0.48
CA GLN A 68 -21.39 4.90 0.09
C GLN A 68 -22.20 4.29 1.23
N SER A 69 -21.61 3.36 1.99
CA SER A 69 -22.25 2.79 3.18
C SER A 69 -22.58 3.86 4.21
N VAL A 70 -21.65 4.78 4.48
CA VAL A 70 -21.88 5.88 5.43
C VAL A 70 -23.00 6.81 4.95
N LEU A 71 -23.02 7.16 3.66
CA LEU A 71 -24.05 8.07 3.11
C LEU A 71 -25.45 7.44 3.03
N ASN A 72 -25.55 6.13 2.82
CA ASN A 72 -26.83 5.43 2.68
C ASN A 72 -27.45 5.02 4.03
N ASN A 73 -26.67 5.03 5.12
CA ASN A 73 -27.12 4.72 6.48
C ASN A 73 -27.30 5.99 7.34
N ALA A 74 -27.21 7.19 6.75
CA ALA A 74 -27.36 8.49 7.40
C ALA A 74 -28.73 9.12 7.11
#